data_AF-A0A366BYF0-F1
#
_entry.id   AF-A0A366BYF0-F1
#
_cell.length_a   1.000
_cell.length_b   1.000
_cell.length_c   1.000
_cell.angle_alpha   90.00
_cell.angle_beta   90.00
_cell.angle_gamma   90.00
#
_symmetry.space_group_name_H-M   'P 1'
#
loop_
_entity.id
_entity.type
_entity.pdbx_description
1 polymer ?
#
loop_
_entity_poly.entity_id
_entity_poly.type
_entity_poly.pdbx_seq_one_letter_code
_entity_poly.pdbx_strand_id
1 'polypeptide(L)'
;MFGTWRPGIGDPTWQGWTTVAVYLAVAALALRAARTAAFPEPSARRERIFWSLVALALLLLAINKQLDLQSALTATGRCLARLQGWYAERRAVQAEFIAAIGALSLLVLLGLLWLLRGTLRRSAAAIVGLCFVSGFVLIRAAGFHHFDHLLGMPTLLSVRTNMVLELTGPLLIALAALGLPRSRRPVRDRPPPARPS
;
A
#
# COMPACT_ATOMS: atom_id res chain seq x y z
N MET A 1 5.65 2.31 37.33
CA MET A 1 6.84 2.23 36.45
C MET A 1 6.41 2.45 35.01
N PHE A 2 6.88 3.54 34.40
CA PHE A 2 6.61 3.90 33.01
C PHE A 2 7.34 2.93 32.08
N GLY A 3 6.60 2.08 31.38
CA GLY A 3 7.16 1.23 30.34
C GLY A 3 7.61 2.10 29.18
N THR A 4 8.91 2.39 29.12
CA THR A 4 9.55 3.06 27.98
C THR A 4 9.26 2.23 26.73
N TRP A 5 8.43 2.77 25.84
CA TRP A 5 8.42 2.32 24.46
C TRP A 5 9.85 2.46 23.94
N ARG A 6 10.46 1.34 23.56
CA ARG A 6 11.75 1.34 22.86
C ARG A 6 11.44 1.11 21.39
N PRO A 7 12.00 1.88 20.45
CA PRO A 7 11.95 1.53 19.04
C PRO A 7 12.67 0.19 18.85
N GLY A 8 11.91 -0.89 18.89
CA GLY A 8 12.32 -2.22 18.46
C GLY A 8 11.82 -2.44 17.05
N ILE A 9 12.60 -3.14 16.23
CA ILE A 9 12.16 -3.65 14.93
C ILE A 9 10.86 -4.44 15.16
N GLY A 10 9.77 -4.00 14.53
CA GLY A 10 8.39 -4.43 14.87
C GLY A 10 8.17 -5.94 14.93
N ASP A 11 8.78 -6.68 14.02
CA ASP A 11 8.68 -8.15 13.96
C ASP A 11 10.00 -8.71 13.38
N PRO A 12 10.91 -9.30 14.17
CA PRO A 12 12.15 -9.90 13.68
C PRO A 12 11.92 -11.27 13.02
N THR A 13 10.67 -11.56 12.64
CA THR A 13 10.32 -12.81 11.95
C THR A 13 10.65 -12.70 10.46
N TRP A 14 11.15 -13.79 9.88
CA TRP A 14 11.47 -13.87 8.45
C TRP A 14 10.26 -13.48 7.56
N GLN A 15 9.03 -13.70 8.04
CA GLN A 15 7.79 -13.36 7.34
C GLN A 15 7.56 -11.85 7.22
N GLY A 16 7.84 -11.08 8.27
CA GLY A 16 7.76 -9.62 8.25
C GLY A 16 8.72 -9.03 7.22
N TRP A 17 9.96 -9.51 7.20
CA TRP A 17 10.97 -9.12 6.22
C TRP A 17 10.63 -9.53 4.79
N THR A 18 10.02 -10.71 4.61
CA THR A 18 9.56 -11.16 3.28
C THR A 18 8.52 -10.19 2.71
N THR A 19 7.56 -9.77 3.52
CA THR A 19 6.52 -8.82 3.06
C THR A 19 7.13 -7.47 2.71
N VAL A 20 8.06 -6.97 3.54
CA VAL A 20 8.77 -5.71 3.27
C VAL A 20 9.55 -5.80 1.96
N ALA A 21 10.27 -6.90 1.72
CA ALA A 21 10.97 -7.13 0.47
C ALA A 21 10.01 -7.15 -0.74
N VAL A 22 8.85 -7.80 -0.60
CA VAL A 22 7.81 -7.80 -1.65
C VAL A 22 7.29 -6.39 -1.91
N TYR A 23 6.93 -5.63 -0.88
CA TYR A 23 6.44 -4.25 -1.04
C TYR A 23 7.49 -3.36 -1.70
N LEU A 24 8.76 -3.45 -1.31
CA LEU A 24 9.85 -2.70 -1.93
C LEU A 24 10.08 -3.11 -3.39
N ALA A 25 10.08 -4.40 -3.69
CA ALA A 25 10.24 -4.90 -5.06
C ALA A 25 9.09 -4.42 -5.96
N VAL A 26 7.84 -4.51 -5.48
CA VAL A 26 6.66 -4.06 -6.23
C VAL A 26 6.64 -2.53 -6.37
N ALA A 27 7.07 -1.78 -5.34
CA ALA A 27 7.25 -0.34 -5.41
C ALA A 27 8.28 0.05 -6.48
N ALA A 28 9.40 -0.66 -6.57
CA ALA A 28 10.40 -0.45 -7.62
C ALA A 28 9.84 -0.77 -9.01
N LEU A 29 9.04 -1.83 -9.16
CA LEU A 29 8.35 -2.16 -10.42
C LEU A 29 7.34 -1.08 -10.82
N ALA A 30 6.56 -0.58 -9.87
CA ALA A 30 5.61 0.52 -10.10
C ALA A 30 6.34 1.81 -10.50
N LEU A 31 7.44 2.15 -9.84
CA LEU A 31 8.26 3.31 -10.20
C LEU A 31 8.92 3.15 -11.57
N ARG A 32 9.38 1.94 -11.90
CA ARG A 32 9.86 1.59 -13.24
C ARG A 32 8.77 1.78 -14.29
N ALA A 33 7.54 1.31 -14.02
CA ALA A 33 6.40 1.51 -14.90
C ALA A 33 6.12 3.01 -15.11
N ALA A 34 6.09 3.81 -14.04
CA ALA A 34 5.91 5.26 -14.12
C ALA A 34 6.96 5.97 -15.00
N ARG A 35 8.20 5.47 -15.02
CA ARG A 35 9.32 6.11 -15.75
C ARG A 35 9.51 5.60 -17.18
N THR A 36 9.18 4.33 -17.44
CA THR A 36 9.61 3.63 -18.67
C THR A 36 8.49 3.05 -19.50
N ALA A 37 7.26 2.97 -18.99
CA ALA A 37 6.16 2.41 -19.77
C ALA A 37 5.73 3.36 -20.91
N ALA A 38 5.39 2.76 -22.04
CA ALA A 38 4.79 3.44 -23.19
C ALA A 38 3.28 3.58 -22.95
N PHE A 39 2.88 4.73 -22.43
CA PHE A 39 1.47 5.09 -22.31
C PHE A 39 1.06 5.94 -23.52
N PRO A 40 -0.12 5.69 -24.14
CA PRO A 40 -0.67 6.53 -25.18
C PRO A 40 -0.96 7.95 -24.67
N GLU A 41 -0.71 8.95 -25.50
CA GLU A 41 -1.25 10.29 -25.26
C GLU A 41 -2.77 10.28 -25.53
N PRO A 42 -3.60 10.99 -24.75
CA PRO A 42 -3.26 11.96 -23.68
C PRO A 42 -3.22 11.38 -22.25
N SER A 43 -3.41 10.06 -22.09
CA SER A 43 -3.52 9.44 -20.75
C SER A 43 -2.16 9.24 -20.07
N ALA A 44 -1.06 9.39 -20.80
CA ALA A 44 0.29 9.12 -20.34
C ALA A 44 0.64 9.81 -19.01
N ARG A 45 0.37 11.12 -18.87
CA ARG A 45 0.65 11.84 -17.62
C ARG A 45 -0.12 11.27 -16.43
N ARG A 46 -1.40 10.93 -16.62
CA ARG A 46 -2.28 10.40 -15.55
C ARG A 46 -1.84 9.01 -15.12
N GLU A 47 -1.50 8.15 -16.08
CA GLU A 47 -0.99 6.81 -15.79
C GLU A 47 0.36 6.86 -15.06
N ARG A 48 1.28 7.76 -15.45
CA ARG A 48 2.54 7.96 -14.71
C ARG A 48 2.31 8.41 -13.27
N ILE A 49 1.41 9.37 -13.05
CA ILE A 49 1.04 9.82 -11.70
C ILE A 49 0.46 8.66 -10.89
N PHE A 50 -0.45 7.88 -11.46
CA PHE A 50 -1.00 6.69 -10.81
C PHE A 50 0.09 5.72 -10.36
N TRP A 51 1.01 5.34 -11.25
CA TRP A 51 2.09 4.40 -10.91
C TRP A 51 3.08 4.97 -9.88
N SER A 52 3.33 6.28 -9.90
CA SER A 52 4.11 6.96 -8.86
C SER A 52 3.41 6.94 -7.50
N LEU A 53 2.08 7.16 -7.46
CA LEU A 53 1.29 7.09 -6.23
C LEU A 53 1.26 5.66 -5.67
N VAL A 54 1.11 4.64 -6.52
CA VAL A 54 1.18 3.23 -6.12
C VAL A 54 2.55 2.89 -5.53
N ALA A 55 3.64 3.33 -6.18
CA ALA A 55 4.99 3.12 -5.67
C ALA A 55 5.19 3.79 -4.30
N LEU A 56 4.71 5.02 -4.14
CA LEU A 56 4.77 5.76 -2.87
C LEU A 56 3.96 5.04 -1.79
N ALA A 57 2.73 4.60 -2.08
CA ALA A 57 1.89 3.89 -1.13
C ALA A 57 2.55 2.60 -0.63
N LEU A 58 3.11 1.78 -1.53
CA LEU A 58 3.80 0.54 -1.16
C LEU A 58 5.07 0.80 -0.35
N LEU A 59 5.83 1.86 -0.67
CA LEU A 59 6.99 2.27 0.10
C LEU A 59 6.61 2.69 1.52
N LEU A 60 5.56 3.51 1.65
CA LEU A 60 5.03 3.91 2.96
C LEU A 60 4.55 2.71 3.75
N LEU A 61 3.92 1.72 3.11
CA LEU A 61 3.52 0.47 3.77
C LEU A 61 4.73 -0.35 4.25
N ALA A 62 5.79 -0.45 3.45
CA ALA A 62 7.02 -1.16 3.83
C ALA A 62 7.68 -0.50 5.06
N ILE A 63 7.76 0.84 5.06
CA ILE A 63 8.28 1.62 6.19
C ILE A 63 7.37 1.46 7.42
N ASN A 64 6.06 1.59 7.24
CA ASN A 64 5.06 1.43 8.29
C ASN A 64 5.15 0.06 8.97
N LYS A 65 5.37 -1.00 8.18
CA LYS A 65 5.54 -2.37 8.67
C LYS A 65 6.75 -2.50 9.59
N GLN A 66 7.87 -1.85 9.27
CA GLN A 66 9.09 -1.90 10.08
C GLN A 66 9.00 -1.05 11.34
N LEU A 67 8.39 0.14 11.24
CA LEU A 67 8.18 1.05 12.36
C LEU A 67 7.16 0.51 13.38
N ASP A 68 6.36 -0.48 13.00
CA ASP A 68 5.20 -0.97 13.73
C ASP A 68 4.39 0.17 14.36
N LEU A 69 4.01 1.12 13.49
CA LEU A 69 3.31 2.33 13.88
C LEU A 69 2.02 2.01 14.64
N GLN A 70 1.38 0.87 14.32
CA GLN A 70 0.20 0.41 15.02
C GLN A 70 0.47 0.15 16.51
N SER A 71 1.54 -0.59 16.85
CA SER A 71 1.93 -0.81 18.24
C SER A 71 2.34 0.49 18.93
N ALA A 72 3.07 1.37 18.24
CA ALA A 72 3.49 2.66 18.78
C ALA A 72 2.30 3.59 19.08
N LEU A 73 1.36 3.74 18.13
CA LEU A 73 0.14 4.53 18.29
C LEU A 73 -0.76 3.95 19.38
N THR A 74 -0.90 2.62 19.44
CA THR A 74 -1.71 1.97 20.49
C THR A 74 -1.10 2.15 21.87
N ALA A 75 0.23 2.05 22.00
CA ALA A 75 0.91 2.29 23.27
C ALA A 75 0.75 3.75 23.73
N THR A 76 0.95 4.69 22.80
CA THR A 76 0.80 6.13 23.07
C THR A 76 -0.64 6.48 23.43
N GLY A 77 -1.61 5.98 22.66
CA GLY A 77 -3.04 6.18 22.92
C GLY A 77 -3.48 5.62 24.27
N ARG A 78 -3.00 4.43 24.66
CA ARG A 78 -3.26 3.88 26.00
C ARG A 78 -2.68 4.74 27.12
N CYS A 79 -1.50 5.33 26.92
CA CYS A 79 -0.90 6.23 27.89
C CYS A 79 -1.74 7.51 28.03
N LEU A 80 -2.07 8.15 26.90
CA LEU A 80 -2.86 9.37 26.86
C LEU A 80 -4.25 9.17 27.47
N ALA A 81 -4.92 8.07 27.13
CA ALA A 81 -6.25 7.74 27.64
C ALA A 81 -6.27 7.43 29.15
N ARG A 82 -5.18 6.91 29.71
CA ARG A 82 -5.04 6.73 31.17
C ARG A 82 -4.78 8.05 31.87
N LEU A 83 -3.90 8.89 31.31
CA LEU A 83 -3.59 10.22 31.86
C LEU A 83 -4.81 11.14 31.88
N GLN A 84 -5.63 11.07 30.83
CA GLN A 84 -6.82 11.91 30.67
C GLN A 84 -8.12 11.23 31.15
N GLY A 85 -8.05 10.02 31.73
CA GLY A 85 -9.18 9.34 32.36
C GLY A 85 -10.21 8.66 31.43
N TRP A 86 -10.10 8.80 30.11
CA TRP A 86 -11.07 8.26 29.13
C TRP A 86 -10.75 6.84 28.63
N TYR A 87 -9.95 6.07 29.36
CA TYR A 87 -9.59 4.69 28.96
C TYR A 87 -10.79 3.74 28.76
N ALA A 88 -11.92 4.03 29.43
CA ALA A 88 -13.18 3.31 29.24
C ALA A 88 -13.75 3.48 27.83
N GLU A 89 -13.56 4.65 27.21
CA GLU A 89 -14.08 5.03 25.89
C GLU A 89 -13.17 4.64 24.72
N ARG A 90 -12.10 3.86 24.97
CA ARG A 90 -11.15 3.43 23.94
C ARG A 90 -11.80 2.81 22.70
N ARG A 91 -12.97 2.17 22.85
CA ARG A 91 -13.70 1.53 21.75
C ARG A 91 -14.29 2.58 20.78
N ALA A 92 -14.78 3.70 21.30
CA ALA A 92 -15.33 4.78 20.49
C ALA A 92 -14.23 5.42 19.63
N VAL A 93 -13.10 5.77 20.25
CA VAL A 93 -11.95 6.35 19.54
C VAL A 93 -11.34 5.37 18.53
N GLN A 94 -11.29 4.08 18.85
CA GLN A 94 -10.85 3.06 17.88
C GLN A 94 -11.81 3.00 16.67
N ALA A 95 -13.14 3.04 16.90
CA ALA A 95 -14.12 3.03 15.82
C ALA A 95 -14.01 4.27 14.93
N GLU A 96 -13.85 5.46 15.52
CA GLU A 96 -13.65 6.71 14.78
C GLU A 96 -12.36 6.68 13.96
N PHE A 97 -11.27 6.15 14.53
CA PHE A 97 -10.00 6.01 13.82
C PHE A 97 -10.12 5.07 12.61
N ILE A 98 -10.78 3.91 12.78
CA ILE A 98 -11.03 2.98 11.68
C ILE A 98 -11.93 3.64 10.62
N ALA A 99 -12.98 4.34 11.03
CA ALA A 99 -13.87 5.05 10.13
C ALA A 99 -13.13 6.13 9.33
N ALA A 100 -12.23 6.88 9.98
CA ALA A 100 -11.40 7.88 9.32
C ALA A 100 -10.46 7.27 8.27
N ILE A 101 -9.78 6.16 8.59
CA ILE A 101 -8.92 5.45 7.61
C ILE A 101 -9.76 4.86 6.47
N GLY A 102 -10.94 4.32 6.78
CA GLY A 102 -11.89 3.79 5.79
C GLY A 102 -12.35 4.87 4.82
N ALA A 103 -12.79 6.02 5.36
CA ALA A 103 -13.20 7.17 4.56
C ALA A 103 -12.05 7.69 3.69
N LEU A 104 -10.83 7.84 4.26
CA LEU A 104 -9.65 8.28 3.51
C LEU A 104 -9.33 7.31 2.37
N SER A 105 -9.35 6.00 2.64
CA SER A 105 -9.08 4.95 1.66
C SER A 105 -10.10 4.97 0.52
N LEU A 106 -11.39 5.19 0.85
CA LEU A 106 -12.45 5.33 -0.14
C LEU A 106 -12.25 6.59 -1.00
N LEU A 107 -11.96 7.74 -0.40
CA LEU A 107 -11.71 8.98 -1.12
C LEU A 107 -10.52 8.86 -2.08
N VAL A 108 -9.43 8.23 -1.64
CA VAL A 108 -8.26 7.94 -2.49
C VAL A 108 -8.65 7.03 -3.64
N LEU A 109 -9.39 5.94 -3.39
CA LEU A 109 -9.84 5.02 -4.44
C LEU A 109 -10.71 5.74 -5.48
N LEU A 110 -11.68 6.53 -5.04
CA LEU A 110 -12.56 7.30 -5.93
C LEU A 110 -11.75 8.33 -6.75
N GLY A 111 -10.79 9.02 -6.12
CA GLY A 111 -9.88 9.93 -6.80
C GLY A 111 -9.03 9.24 -7.87
N LEU A 112 -8.55 8.02 -7.61
CA LEU A 112 -7.79 7.22 -8.58
C LEU A 112 -8.67 6.70 -9.72
N LEU A 113 -9.89 6.24 -9.44
CA LEU A 113 -10.86 5.84 -10.46
C LEU A 113 -11.21 7.02 -11.37
N TRP A 114 -11.36 8.21 -10.79
CA TRP A 114 -11.60 9.44 -11.53
C TRP A 114 -10.38 9.86 -12.35
N LEU A 115 -9.16 9.76 -11.81
CA LEU A 115 -7.91 10.03 -12.52
C LEU A 115 -7.73 9.10 -13.74
N LEU A 116 -8.10 7.84 -13.60
CA LEU A 116 -7.99 6.80 -14.64
C LEU A 116 -9.26 6.61 -15.48
N ARG A 117 -10.24 7.52 -15.37
CA ARG A 117 -11.45 7.46 -16.20
C ARG A 117 -11.07 7.44 -17.68
N GLY A 118 -11.45 6.38 -18.38
CA GLY A 118 -11.10 6.14 -19.80
C GLY A 118 -9.92 5.19 -20.04
N THR A 119 -9.12 4.84 -19.01
CA THR A 119 -8.01 3.86 -19.12
C THR A 119 -8.09 2.73 -18.09
N LEU A 120 -9.22 2.62 -17.38
CA LEU A 120 -9.46 1.62 -16.32
C LEU A 120 -9.11 0.19 -16.73
N ARG A 121 -9.44 -0.24 -17.96
CA ARG A 121 -9.16 -1.63 -18.41
C ARG A 121 -7.67 -1.96 -18.40
N ARG A 122 -6.79 -0.98 -18.66
CA ARG A 122 -5.33 -1.19 -18.66
C ARG A 122 -4.77 -1.31 -17.26
N SER A 123 -5.35 -0.58 -16.30
CA SER A 123 -4.90 -0.56 -14.91
C SER A 123 -5.76 -1.39 -13.97
N ALA A 124 -6.73 -2.16 -14.48
CA ALA A 124 -7.73 -2.88 -13.68
C ALA A 124 -7.08 -3.81 -12.65
N ALA A 125 -6.08 -4.59 -13.06
CA ALA A 125 -5.35 -5.47 -12.15
C ALA A 125 -4.62 -4.70 -11.03
N ALA A 126 -4.04 -3.53 -11.33
CA ALA A 126 -3.39 -2.70 -10.32
C ALA A 126 -4.41 -2.05 -9.37
N ILE A 127 -5.58 -1.65 -9.86
CA ILE A 127 -6.67 -1.10 -9.05
C ILE A 127 -7.21 -2.19 -8.10
N VAL A 128 -7.47 -3.39 -8.62
CA VAL A 128 -7.89 -4.53 -7.78
C VAL A 128 -6.84 -4.84 -6.73
N GLY A 129 -5.56 -4.86 -7.12
CA GLY A 129 -4.46 -5.05 -6.18
C GLY A 129 -4.42 -3.97 -5.09
N LEU A 130 -4.69 -2.71 -5.43
CA LEU A 130 -4.78 -1.61 -4.47
C LEU A 130 -5.99 -1.74 -3.53
N CYS A 131 -7.13 -2.27 -4.01
CA CYS A 131 -8.28 -2.59 -3.16
C CYS A 131 -7.91 -3.67 -2.12
N PHE A 132 -7.18 -4.71 -2.52
CA PHE A 132 -6.67 -5.73 -1.59
C PHE A 132 -5.72 -5.13 -0.55
N VAL A 133 -4.77 -4.28 -0.97
CA VAL A 133 -3.85 -3.59 -0.06
C VAL A 133 -4.61 -2.70 0.93
N SER A 134 -5.59 -1.93 0.45
CA SER A 134 -6.40 -1.04 1.29
C SER A 134 -7.25 -1.84 2.29
N GLY A 135 -7.87 -2.92 1.83
CA GLY A 135 -8.61 -3.85 2.69
C GLY A 135 -7.72 -4.46 3.77
N PHE A 136 -6.51 -4.89 3.42
CA PHE A 136 -5.55 -5.39 4.40
C PHE A 136 -5.19 -4.34 5.46
N VAL A 137 -4.94 -3.09 5.06
CA VAL A 137 -4.66 -1.99 6.00
C VAL A 137 -5.85 -1.77 6.94
N LEU A 138 -7.09 -1.83 6.43
CA LEU A 138 -8.30 -1.68 7.25
C LEU A 138 -8.48 -2.83 8.24
N ILE A 139 -8.26 -4.07 7.81
CA ILE A 139 -8.35 -5.25 8.70
C ILE A 139 -7.28 -5.13 9.80
N ARG A 140 -6.07 -4.70 9.46
CA ARG A 140 -5.00 -4.43 10.44
C ARG A 140 -5.38 -3.33 11.43
N ALA A 141 -5.91 -2.21 10.94
CA ALA A 141 -6.36 -1.09 11.76
C ALA A 141 -7.54 -1.45 12.67
N ALA A 142 -8.44 -2.32 12.20
CA ALA A 142 -9.58 -2.79 12.99
C ALA A 142 -9.15 -3.58 14.23
N GLY A 143 -7.93 -4.14 14.24
CA GLY A 143 -7.41 -4.97 15.31
C GLY A 143 -8.15 -6.31 15.33
N PHE A 144 -7.45 -7.37 14.95
CA PHE A 144 -7.99 -8.74 14.78
C PHE A 144 -8.80 -9.30 15.96
N HIS A 145 -8.73 -8.70 17.15
CA HIS A 145 -9.49 -9.13 18.32
C HIS A 145 -11.02 -9.04 18.18
N HIS A 146 -11.57 -8.28 17.23
CA HIS A 146 -13.03 -8.30 16.98
C HIS A 146 -13.46 -9.36 15.95
N PHE A 147 -12.56 -9.82 15.07
CA PHE A 147 -12.88 -10.85 14.07
C PHE A 147 -12.81 -12.26 14.65
N ASP A 148 -11.89 -12.51 15.60
CA ASP A 148 -11.78 -13.82 16.26
C ASP A 148 -13.07 -14.19 17.03
N HIS A 149 -13.79 -13.19 17.57
CA HIS A 149 -15.02 -13.42 18.31
C HIS A 149 -16.27 -13.61 17.43
N LEU A 150 -16.23 -13.14 16.17
CA LEU A 150 -17.33 -13.21 15.21
C LEU A 150 -17.30 -14.45 14.32
N LEU A 151 -16.11 -15.08 14.14
CA LEU A 151 -15.95 -16.21 13.21
C LEU A 151 -15.58 -17.54 13.86
N GLY A 152 -15.20 -17.61 15.14
CA GLY A 152 -14.92 -18.88 15.82
C GLY A 152 -13.84 -19.75 15.14
N MET A 153 -12.96 -19.15 14.34
CA MET A 153 -11.97 -19.86 13.54
C MET A 153 -10.65 -20.02 14.31
N PRO A 154 -9.97 -21.18 14.21
CA PRO A 154 -8.69 -21.41 14.88
C PRO A 154 -7.61 -20.45 14.36
N THR A 155 -6.76 -19.97 15.26
CA THR A 155 -5.69 -18.98 15.06
C THR A 155 -4.79 -19.23 13.83
N LEU A 156 -4.60 -20.49 13.43
CA LEU A 156 -3.83 -20.87 12.23
C LEU A 156 -4.47 -20.43 10.90
N LEU A 157 -5.81 -20.40 10.82
CA LEU A 157 -6.55 -19.90 9.66
C LEU A 157 -6.46 -18.37 9.55
N SER A 158 -6.40 -17.67 10.69
CA SER A 158 -6.22 -16.21 10.75
C SER A 158 -4.84 -15.79 10.19
N VAL A 159 -3.77 -16.50 10.56
CA VAL A 159 -2.41 -16.24 10.03
C VAL A 159 -2.30 -16.51 8.53
N ARG A 160 -2.85 -17.62 8.03
CA ARG A 160 -2.81 -17.96 6.60
C ARG A 160 -3.63 -16.99 5.75
N THR A 161 -4.81 -16.59 6.21
CA THR A 161 -5.67 -15.63 5.49
C THR A 161 -5.01 -14.26 5.39
N ASN A 162 -4.33 -13.84 6.46
CA ASN A 162 -3.57 -12.59 6.46
C ASN A 162 -2.45 -12.59 5.44
N MET A 163 -1.67 -13.66 5.37
CA MET A 163 -0.57 -13.77 4.42
C MET A 163 -1.06 -13.77 2.97
N VAL A 164 -2.16 -14.47 2.69
CA VAL A 164 -2.78 -14.48 1.36
C VAL A 164 -3.23 -13.07 0.98
N LEU A 165 -3.93 -12.35 1.86
CA LEU A 165 -4.36 -10.97 1.59
C LEU A 165 -3.18 -10.01 1.44
N GLU A 166 -2.17 -10.15 2.30
CA GLU A 166 -0.99 -9.29 2.36
C GLU A 166 -0.13 -9.38 1.09
N LEU A 167 -0.09 -10.56 0.44
CA LEU A 167 0.66 -10.80 -0.79
C LEU A 167 -0.18 -10.66 -2.07
N THR A 168 -1.49 -10.94 -2.03
CA THR A 168 -2.35 -10.91 -3.23
C THR A 168 -2.36 -9.52 -3.88
N GLY A 169 -2.52 -8.47 -3.09
CA GLY A 169 -2.54 -7.10 -3.59
C GLY A 169 -1.26 -6.69 -4.34
N PRO A 170 -0.08 -6.77 -3.71
CA PRO A 170 1.20 -6.49 -4.35
C PRO A 170 1.49 -7.36 -5.56
N LEU A 171 1.13 -8.66 -5.54
CA LEU A 171 1.33 -9.55 -6.67
C LEU A 171 0.53 -9.10 -7.90
N LEU A 172 -0.75 -8.72 -7.71
CA LEU A 172 -1.57 -8.18 -8.79
C LEU A 172 -0.99 -6.88 -9.37
N ILE A 173 -0.47 -5.99 -8.50
CA ILE A 173 0.20 -4.76 -8.92
C ILE A 173 1.49 -5.09 -9.70
N ALA A 174 2.28 -6.07 -9.25
CA ALA A 174 3.49 -6.49 -9.95
C ALA A 174 3.17 -7.07 -11.34
N LEU A 175 2.18 -7.95 -11.45
CA LEU A 175 1.75 -8.52 -12.72
C LEU A 175 1.30 -7.42 -13.69
N ALA A 176 0.52 -6.46 -13.20
CA ALA A 176 0.11 -5.30 -13.99
C ALA A 176 1.32 -4.45 -14.44
N ALA A 177 2.29 -4.20 -13.56
CA ALA A 177 3.49 -3.41 -13.86
C ALA A 177 4.46 -4.10 -14.84
N LEU A 178 4.52 -5.43 -14.80
CA LEU A 178 5.35 -6.25 -15.69
C LEU A 178 4.73 -6.38 -17.09
N GLY A 179 3.39 -6.41 -17.19
CA GLY A 179 2.67 -6.47 -18.46
C GLY A 179 2.68 -5.18 -19.29
N LEU A 180 3.21 -4.07 -18.74
CA LEU A 180 3.24 -2.80 -19.46
C LEU A 180 4.33 -2.76 -20.56
N PRO A 181 3.98 -2.35 -21.79
CA PRO A 181 4.95 -2.19 -22.86
C PRO A 181 5.95 -1.08 -22.51
N ARG A 182 7.23 -1.32 -22.79
CA ARG A 182 8.29 -0.34 -22.52
C ARG A 182 8.39 0.67 -23.67
N SER A 183 8.48 1.94 -23.32
CA SER A 183 8.82 2.99 -24.27
C SER A 183 10.26 2.75 -24.74
N ARG A 184 10.41 2.28 -25.99
CA ARG A 184 11.69 2.40 -26.68
C ARG A 184 11.92 3.90 -26.82
N ARG A 185 12.92 4.45 -26.13
CA ARG A 185 13.37 5.82 -26.38
C ARG A 185 13.57 5.93 -27.89
N PRO A 186 12.99 6.93 -28.59
CA PRO A 186 13.38 7.19 -29.96
C PRO A 186 14.89 7.41 -29.92
N VAL A 187 15.64 6.55 -30.61
CA VAL A 187 17.03 6.84 -30.94
C VAL A 187 16.95 8.20 -31.60
N ARG A 188 17.53 9.22 -30.96
CA ARG A 188 17.61 10.57 -31.51
C ARG A 188 18.30 10.40 -32.85
N ASP A 189 17.55 10.51 -33.94
CA ASP A 189 18.09 10.47 -35.29
C ASP A 189 19.25 11.45 -35.31
N ARG A 190 20.47 10.92 -35.46
CA ARG A 190 21.63 11.76 -35.68
C ARG A 190 21.31 12.52 -36.97
N PRO A 191 21.40 13.86 -37.00
CA PRO A 191 21.27 14.58 -38.25
C PRO A 191 22.28 13.97 -39.24
N PRO A 192 21.89 13.74 -40.51
CA PRO A 192 22.79 13.17 -41.50
C PRO A 192 24.07 14.01 -41.56
N PRO A 193 25.26 13.39 -41.72
CA PRO A 193 26.50 14.14 -41.85
C PRO A 193 26.38 15.14 -43.00
N ALA A 194 26.74 16.40 -42.73
CA ALA A 194 26.76 17.45 -43.74
C ALA A 194 27.64 16.99 -44.91
N ARG A 195 27.11 17.08 -46.13
CA ARG A 195 27.89 16.76 -47.34
C ARG A 195 29.02 17.79 -47.49
N PRO A 196 30.27 17.36 -47.71
CA PRO A 196 31.34 18.29 -48.07
C PRO A 196 31.05 18.92 -49.44
N SER A 197 31.23 20.24 -49.51
CA SER A 197 31.15 21.09 -50.70
C SER A 197 32.32 20.87 -51.64
#